data_AF-R7LQW5-F1
#
_entry.id   AF-R7LQW5-F1
#
_cell.length_a   1.000
_cell.length_b   1.000
_cell.length_c   1.000
_cell.angle_alpha   90.00
_cell.angle_beta   90.00
_cell.angle_gamma   90.00
#
_symmetry.space_group_name_H-M   'P 1'
#
loop_
_entity.id
_entity.type
_entity.pdbx_description
1 polymer ?
#
loop_
_entity_poly.entity_id
_entity_poly.type
_entity_poly.pdbx_seq_one_letter_code
_entity_poly.pdbx_strand_id
1 'polypeptide(L)'
;MIEKDYSKIDANYGKIFTPNHKYYPSIFEKEKEQSGTELNVSEQNELINQKTKSQANPLKIKYIYWNKKLATEDFKNIEYYELFINNGESYSTYWISSRCINSDSYFATFCARIVNSNGVGGQGLSDSDSGEGKPSNHFRPIITLNSNVLIDIENSGDGSTAEQAYIIK
;
A
#
# COMPACT_ATOMS: atom_id res chain seq x y z
N MET A 1 -4.50 7.35 -10.06
CA MET A 1 -4.70 6.62 -11.33
C MET A 1 -6.06 6.94 -11.92
N ILE A 2 -6.09 7.18 -13.24
CA ILE A 2 -7.30 7.34 -14.06
C ILE A 2 -8.05 6.00 -14.15
N GLU A 3 -7.32 4.91 -14.46
CA GLU A 3 -7.90 3.57 -14.46
C GLU A 3 -8.38 3.20 -13.04
N LYS A 4 -9.61 2.68 -12.99
CA LYS A 4 -10.29 2.22 -11.77
C LYS A 4 -10.67 0.75 -11.85
N ASP A 5 -10.74 0.20 -13.06
CA ASP A 5 -10.92 -1.21 -13.32
C ASP A 5 -9.55 -1.89 -13.40
N TYR A 6 -9.08 -2.35 -12.25
CA TYR A 6 -7.79 -3.02 -12.13
C TYR A 6 -7.77 -4.42 -12.78
N SER A 7 -8.91 -4.96 -13.23
CA SER A 7 -8.94 -6.22 -13.99
C SER A 7 -8.29 -6.11 -15.37
N LYS A 8 -8.18 -4.87 -15.90
CA LYS A 8 -7.43 -4.56 -17.12
C LYS A 8 -5.91 -4.55 -16.92
N ILE A 9 -5.45 -4.50 -15.67
CA ILE A 9 -4.02 -4.55 -15.32
C ILE A 9 -3.65 -5.99 -14.93
N ASP A 10 -4.48 -6.63 -14.11
CA ASP A 10 -4.32 -8.02 -13.73
C ASP A 10 -5.65 -8.76 -13.91
N ALA A 11 -5.67 -9.75 -14.81
CA ALA A 11 -6.87 -10.51 -15.12
C ALA A 11 -7.44 -11.30 -13.93
N ASN A 12 -6.71 -11.45 -12.82
CA ASN A 12 -7.19 -12.07 -11.60
C ASN A 12 -7.80 -11.09 -10.61
N TYR A 13 -7.67 -9.78 -10.83
CA TYR A 13 -8.26 -8.77 -9.95
C TYR A 13 -9.77 -8.99 -9.77
N GLY A 14 -10.19 -9.07 -8.52
CA GLY A 14 -11.57 -9.31 -8.11
C GLY A 14 -12.00 -10.77 -8.09
N LYS A 15 -11.21 -11.72 -8.61
CA LYS A 15 -11.54 -13.15 -8.55
C LYS A 15 -11.42 -13.69 -7.13
N ILE A 16 -12.20 -14.73 -6.84
CA ILE A 16 -12.14 -15.45 -5.57
C ILE A 16 -11.24 -16.68 -5.72
N PHE A 17 -10.29 -16.82 -4.81
CA PHE A 17 -9.42 -18.00 -4.67
C PHE A 17 -9.72 -18.73 -3.37
N THR A 18 -9.43 -20.02 -3.34
CA THR A 18 -9.55 -20.87 -2.16
C THR A 18 -8.24 -21.64 -1.98
N PRO A 19 -7.22 -21.02 -1.35
CA PRO A 19 -5.92 -21.65 -1.18
C PRO A 19 -5.97 -22.84 -0.23
N ASN A 20 -5.05 -23.79 -0.42
CA ASN A 20 -4.88 -24.96 0.44
C ASN A 20 -4.47 -24.58 1.87
N HIS A 21 -3.55 -23.61 2.01
CA HIS A 21 -3.14 -23.07 3.31
C HIS A 21 -4.08 -21.94 3.72
N LYS A 22 -4.47 -21.91 5.01
CA LYS A 22 -5.68 -21.22 5.47
C LYS A 22 -5.46 -20.23 6.61
N TYR A 23 -4.22 -19.90 6.94
CA TYR A 23 -3.93 -18.86 7.91
C TYR A 23 -4.21 -17.47 7.33
N TYR A 24 -4.55 -16.51 8.19
CA TYR A 24 -4.78 -15.12 7.78
C TYR A 24 -4.53 -14.15 8.96
N PRO A 25 -4.23 -12.87 8.67
CA PRO A 25 -4.11 -11.84 9.68
C PRO A 25 -5.49 -11.37 10.17
N SER A 26 -5.65 -11.02 11.45
CA SER A 26 -6.96 -10.64 12.04
C SER A 26 -7.65 -9.46 11.34
N ILE A 27 -6.92 -8.59 10.64
CA ILE A 27 -7.51 -7.50 9.85
C ILE A 27 -8.37 -8.01 8.69
N PHE A 28 -8.09 -9.23 8.20
CA PHE A 28 -8.85 -9.87 7.12
C PHE A 28 -10.34 -10.03 7.49
N GLU A 29 -10.63 -10.37 8.75
CA GLU A 29 -12.00 -10.54 9.27
C GLU A 29 -12.78 -9.25 9.43
N LYS A 30 -12.10 -8.11 9.35
CA LYS A 30 -12.69 -6.79 9.53
C LYS A 30 -12.92 -6.08 8.20
N GLU A 31 -12.10 -6.35 7.19
CA GLU A 31 -12.12 -5.64 5.91
C GLU A 31 -13.28 -6.08 5.00
N LYS A 32 -14.06 -5.10 4.54
CA LYS A 32 -15.09 -5.24 3.51
C LYS A 32 -14.44 -5.72 2.22
N GLU A 33 -15.23 -6.45 1.42
CA GLU A 33 -14.78 -7.14 0.21
C GLU A 33 -13.86 -8.35 0.43
N GLN A 34 -13.47 -8.64 1.68
CA GLN A 34 -12.85 -9.89 2.08
C GLN A 34 -13.85 -10.73 2.88
N SER A 35 -13.68 -10.88 4.20
CA SER A 35 -14.63 -11.59 5.06
C SER A 35 -15.39 -10.70 6.05
N GLY A 36 -14.99 -9.43 6.20
CA GLY A 36 -15.55 -8.51 7.19
C GLY A 36 -16.58 -7.52 6.69
N THR A 37 -17.12 -6.74 7.62
CA THR A 37 -18.06 -5.63 7.35
C THR A 37 -17.70 -4.33 8.07
N GLU A 38 -16.67 -4.34 8.93
CA GLU A 38 -16.33 -3.24 9.83
C GLU A 38 -15.52 -2.13 9.14
N LEU A 39 -14.49 -2.51 8.38
CA LEU A 39 -13.53 -1.60 7.77
C LEU A 39 -13.73 -1.55 6.26
N ASN A 40 -13.65 -0.39 5.62
CA ASN A 40 -13.54 -0.34 4.17
C ASN A 40 -12.17 -0.86 3.69
N VAL A 41 -12.03 -1.09 2.39
CA VAL A 41 -10.77 -1.55 1.79
C VAL A 41 -9.62 -0.61 2.18
N SER A 42 -8.54 -1.17 2.74
CA SER A 42 -7.37 -0.41 3.24
C SER A 42 -7.62 0.53 4.44
N GLU A 43 -8.83 0.60 5.00
CA GLU A 43 -9.11 1.40 6.19
C GLU A 43 -8.56 0.74 7.46
N GLN A 44 -8.02 1.54 8.38
CA GLN A 44 -7.66 1.08 9.71
C GLN A 44 -7.65 2.26 10.69
N ASN A 45 -8.64 2.29 11.59
CA ASN A 45 -8.79 3.38 12.56
C ASN A 45 -8.01 3.15 13.85
N GLU A 46 -7.76 1.88 14.20
CA GLU A 46 -7.10 1.48 15.43
C GLU A 46 -6.06 0.39 15.15
N LEU A 47 -5.07 0.27 16.03
CA LEU A 47 -4.09 -0.81 15.95
C LEU A 47 -4.76 -2.16 16.25
N ILE A 48 -4.65 -3.10 15.30
CA ILE A 48 -5.12 -4.48 15.50
C ILE A 48 -3.92 -5.33 15.93
N ASN A 49 -3.84 -5.61 17.22
CA ASN A 49 -2.74 -6.41 17.79
C ASN A 49 -3.13 -7.90 17.86
N GLN A 50 -2.73 -8.67 16.84
CA GLN A 50 -2.96 -10.11 16.79
C GLN A 50 -1.97 -10.86 17.68
N LYS A 51 -2.48 -11.67 18.62
CA LYS A 51 -1.65 -12.44 19.57
C LYS A 51 -1.54 -13.93 19.21
N THR A 52 -2.47 -14.45 18.42
CA THR A 52 -2.56 -15.87 18.04
C THR A 52 -2.82 -15.99 16.55
N LYS A 53 -2.34 -17.06 15.92
CA LYS A 53 -2.61 -17.35 14.51
C LYS A 53 -4.11 -17.64 14.32
N SER A 54 -4.72 -17.05 13.29
CA SER A 54 -6.10 -17.32 12.89
C SER A 54 -6.11 -18.22 11.65
N GLN A 55 -7.08 -19.13 11.57
CA GLN A 55 -7.20 -20.10 10.46
C GLN A 55 -8.67 -20.28 10.06
N ALA A 56 -8.93 -20.38 8.76
CA ALA A 56 -10.28 -20.58 8.21
C ALA A 56 -10.45 -22.01 7.67
N ASN A 57 -11.70 -22.41 7.42
CA ASN A 57 -12.00 -23.66 6.72
C ASN A 57 -13.35 -23.59 5.98
N PRO A 58 -13.38 -23.29 4.66
CA PRO A 58 -12.27 -22.88 3.79
C PRO A 58 -11.91 -21.38 3.94
N LEU A 59 -10.68 -21.00 3.55
CA LEU A 59 -10.30 -19.60 3.36
C LEU A 59 -10.71 -19.15 1.95
N LYS A 60 -11.53 -18.11 1.84
CA LYS A 60 -11.94 -17.50 0.55
C LYS A 60 -11.31 -16.12 0.43
N ILE A 61 -10.46 -15.93 -0.57
CA ILE A 61 -9.72 -14.67 -0.77
C ILE A 61 -10.24 -13.97 -2.01
N LYS A 62 -10.61 -12.69 -1.90
CA LYS A 62 -10.76 -11.84 -3.07
C LYS A 62 -9.40 -11.28 -3.45
N TYR A 63 -8.93 -11.65 -4.64
CA TYR A 63 -7.67 -11.19 -5.20
C TYR A 63 -7.74 -9.69 -5.48
N ILE A 64 -6.92 -8.90 -4.80
CA ILE A 64 -6.90 -7.43 -4.93
C ILE A 64 -5.47 -6.90 -5.17
N TYR A 65 -4.59 -7.78 -5.66
CA TYR A 65 -3.26 -7.43 -6.11
C TYR A 65 -3.27 -6.95 -7.56
N TRP A 66 -2.37 -6.04 -7.89
CA TRP A 66 -2.03 -5.67 -9.27
C TRP A 66 -0.64 -5.05 -9.24
N ASN A 67 0.09 -5.06 -10.34
CA ASN A 67 1.31 -4.29 -10.47
C ASN A 67 1.30 -3.51 -11.78
N LYS A 68 1.87 -2.31 -11.75
CA LYS A 68 1.95 -1.47 -12.94
C LYS A 68 3.11 -0.51 -12.84
N LYS A 69 3.91 -0.45 -13.92
CA LYS A 69 4.79 0.69 -14.18
C LYS A 69 3.91 1.86 -14.60
N LEU A 70 3.88 2.91 -13.78
CA LEU A 70 3.02 4.06 -14.02
C LEU A 70 3.74 5.13 -14.84
N ALA A 71 2.99 5.77 -15.73
CA ALA A 71 3.44 6.89 -16.56
C ALA A 71 2.54 8.11 -16.35
N THR A 72 2.89 9.25 -16.93
CA THR A 72 2.18 10.53 -16.69
C THR A 72 0.71 10.45 -17.12
N GLU A 73 0.43 9.74 -18.20
CA GLU A 73 -0.91 9.47 -18.74
C GLU A 73 -1.82 8.66 -17.78
N ASP A 74 -1.25 8.00 -16.77
CA ASP A 74 -2.04 7.27 -15.78
C ASP A 74 -2.66 8.18 -14.72
N PHE A 75 -2.34 9.47 -14.69
CA PHE A 75 -2.73 10.40 -13.64
C PHE A 75 -3.62 11.52 -14.17
N LYS A 76 -4.67 11.84 -13.41
CA LYS A 76 -5.51 13.02 -13.67
C LYS A 76 -4.78 14.32 -13.34
N ASN A 77 -4.00 14.29 -12.27
CA ASN A 77 -3.18 15.41 -11.78
C ASN A 77 -1.72 14.96 -11.81
N ILE A 78 -0.91 15.64 -12.61
CA ILE A 78 0.50 15.30 -12.84
C ILE A 78 1.33 15.39 -11.56
N GLU A 79 0.93 16.24 -10.62
CA GLU A 79 1.58 16.45 -9.33
C GLU A 79 1.68 15.15 -8.53
N TYR A 80 0.71 14.23 -8.66
CA TYR A 80 0.80 12.92 -8.02
C TYR A 80 1.82 11.99 -8.68
N TYR A 81 1.99 12.08 -10.00
CA TYR A 81 3.06 11.36 -10.67
C TYR A 81 4.42 11.89 -10.21
N GLU A 82 4.57 13.21 -10.10
CA GLU A 82 5.80 13.84 -9.63
C GLU A 82 6.13 13.47 -8.17
N LEU A 83 5.13 13.54 -7.28
CA LEU A 83 5.31 13.23 -5.86
C LEU A 83 5.61 11.76 -5.58
N PHE A 84 4.96 10.85 -6.31
CA PHE A 84 5.02 9.42 -6.00
C PHE A 84 5.90 8.60 -6.96
N ILE A 85 5.94 8.94 -8.25
CA ILE A 85 6.54 8.04 -9.25
C ILE A 85 7.85 8.60 -9.80
N ASN A 86 7.92 9.91 -10.07
CA ASN A 86 9.08 10.56 -10.68
C ASN A 86 10.20 10.86 -9.67
N ASN A 87 10.71 9.83 -9.00
CA ASN A 87 11.69 9.98 -7.92
C ASN A 87 13.14 9.82 -8.38
N GLY A 88 13.42 10.13 -9.64
CA GLY A 88 14.73 9.89 -10.25
C GLY A 88 15.04 8.40 -10.43
N GLU A 89 16.31 8.10 -10.68
CA GLU A 89 16.78 6.73 -10.86
C GLU A 89 17.13 6.07 -9.52
N SER A 90 16.80 4.79 -9.37
CA SER A 90 17.26 3.95 -8.25
C SER A 90 16.92 4.45 -6.84
N TYR A 91 15.75 5.07 -6.66
CA TYR A 91 15.25 5.43 -5.34
C TYR A 91 14.83 4.21 -4.52
N SER A 92 14.90 4.34 -3.19
CA SER A 92 14.53 3.27 -2.28
C SER A 92 13.03 2.95 -2.34
N THR A 93 12.69 1.67 -2.26
CA THR A 93 11.30 1.22 -2.11
C THR A 93 10.68 1.86 -0.87
N TYR A 94 9.45 2.33 -1.01
CA TYR A 94 8.71 2.93 0.10
C TYR A 94 7.25 2.44 0.12
N TRP A 95 6.65 2.52 1.31
CA TRP A 95 5.28 2.07 1.58
C TRP A 95 4.22 3.05 1.07
N ILE A 96 3.12 2.52 0.54
CA ILE A 96 1.84 3.23 0.42
C ILE A 96 0.88 2.63 1.44
N SER A 97 0.13 3.49 2.14
CA SER A 97 -0.89 3.08 3.11
C SER A 97 -2.12 2.48 2.42
N SER A 98 -1.93 1.35 1.76
CA SER A 98 -2.97 0.54 1.12
C SER A 98 -2.55 -0.92 1.14
N ARG A 99 -3.51 -1.81 1.39
CA ARG A 99 -3.29 -3.26 1.44
C ARG A 99 -3.65 -3.90 0.11
N CYS A 100 -3.06 -5.05 -0.16
CA CYS A 100 -3.48 -5.93 -1.25
C CYS A 100 -3.26 -7.39 -0.89
N ILE A 101 -3.93 -8.29 -1.61
CA ILE A 101 -3.84 -9.73 -1.39
C ILE A 101 -3.63 -10.39 -2.75
N ASN A 102 -2.53 -11.13 -2.86
CA ASN A 102 -2.23 -12.02 -3.97
C ASN A 102 -2.63 -13.44 -3.55
N SER A 103 -3.17 -14.27 -4.44
CA SER A 103 -3.52 -15.65 -4.11
C SER A 103 -3.56 -16.53 -5.34
N ASP A 104 -3.19 -17.79 -5.15
CA ASP A 104 -3.40 -18.88 -6.08
C ASP A 104 -4.11 -20.06 -5.37
N SER A 105 -4.05 -21.26 -5.95
CA SER A 105 -4.66 -22.47 -5.37
C SER A 105 -3.93 -23.01 -4.13
N TYR A 106 -2.68 -22.61 -3.90
CA TYR A 106 -1.85 -23.12 -2.80
C TYR A 106 -1.75 -22.13 -1.64
N PHE A 107 -1.49 -20.85 -1.93
CA PHE A 107 -1.22 -19.83 -0.93
C PHE A 107 -2.00 -18.54 -1.20
N ALA A 108 -2.19 -17.77 -0.13
CA ALA A 108 -2.49 -16.35 -0.20
C ALA A 108 -1.38 -15.55 0.48
N THR A 109 -0.98 -14.45 -0.11
CA THR A 109 -0.01 -13.51 0.44
C THR A 109 -0.72 -12.20 0.77
N PHE A 110 -0.66 -11.80 2.04
CA PHE A 110 -1.20 -10.54 2.55
C PHE A 110 -0.10 -9.49 2.46
N CYS A 111 -0.36 -8.43 1.70
CA CYS A 111 0.66 -7.46 1.30
C CYS A 111 0.27 -6.03 1.69
N ALA A 112 1.28 -5.18 1.85
CA ALA A 112 1.12 -3.74 1.75
C ALA A 112 1.62 -3.25 0.38
N ARG A 113 1.00 -2.18 -0.14
CA ARG A 113 1.38 -1.55 -1.40
C ARG A 113 2.73 -0.86 -1.24
N ILE A 114 3.54 -0.95 -2.30
CA ILE A 114 4.84 -0.30 -2.37
C ILE A 114 5.00 0.44 -3.69
N VAL A 115 5.89 1.41 -3.69
CA VAL A 115 6.46 2.01 -4.90
C VAL A 115 7.95 1.73 -4.93
N ASN A 116 8.45 1.33 -6.09
CA ASN A 116 9.87 1.20 -6.38
C ASN A 116 10.15 1.65 -7.83
N SER A 117 11.39 1.52 -8.28
CA SER A 117 11.81 1.87 -9.64
C SER A 117 11.02 1.16 -10.76
N ASN A 118 10.32 0.06 -10.46
CA ASN A 118 9.48 -0.68 -11.41
C ASN A 118 8.00 -0.24 -11.39
N GLY A 119 7.63 0.72 -10.55
CA GLY A 119 6.28 1.25 -10.41
C GLY A 119 5.60 0.86 -9.10
N VAL A 120 4.29 0.62 -9.17
CA VAL A 120 3.47 0.25 -8.00
C VAL A 120 3.24 -1.25 -8.01
N GLY A 121 3.41 -1.87 -6.85
CA GLY A 121 3.17 -3.29 -6.62
C GLY A 121 2.73 -3.57 -5.19
N GLY A 122 3.08 -4.75 -4.69
CA GLY A 122 2.83 -5.12 -3.30
C GLY A 122 3.97 -5.96 -2.75
N GLN A 123 4.21 -5.79 -1.45
CA GLN A 123 5.21 -6.52 -0.70
C GLN A 123 4.52 -7.37 0.37
N GLY A 124 4.80 -8.67 0.38
CA GLY A 124 4.23 -9.61 1.33
C GLY A 124 4.68 -9.33 2.76
N LEU A 125 3.72 -9.32 3.68
CA LEU A 125 3.90 -9.18 5.13
C LEU A 125 3.64 -10.49 5.86
N SER A 126 2.72 -11.29 5.36
CA SER A 126 2.45 -12.65 5.83
C SER A 126 1.80 -13.48 4.72
N ASP A 127 1.75 -14.79 4.92
CA ASP A 127 1.06 -15.70 4.01
C ASP A 127 0.14 -16.69 4.75
N SER A 128 -0.65 -17.41 3.96
CA SER A 128 -1.62 -18.36 4.46
C SER A 128 -1.04 -19.69 4.94
N ASP A 129 0.27 -19.92 4.79
CA ASP A 129 1.04 -21.02 5.39
C ASP A 129 1.78 -20.59 6.67
N SER A 130 1.39 -19.44 7.19
CA SER A 130 1.94 -18.85 8.42
C SER A 130 3.39 -18.38 8.30
N GLY A 131 3.87 -18.15 7.08
CA GLY A 131 5.08 -17.40 6.80
C GLY A 131 4.91 -15.93 7.14
N GLU A 132 6.01 -15.32 7.60
CA GLU A 132 6.10 -13.92 7.97
C GLU A 132 7.14 -13.22 7.09
N GLY A 133 6.70 -12.17 6.41
CA GLY A 133 7.58 -11.27 5.69
C GLY A 133 8.26 -10.30 6.67
N LYS A 134 9.55 -10.04 6.46
CA LYS A 134 10.30 -9.00 7.18
C LYS A 134 10.83 -7.91 6.23
N PRO A 135 9.96 -7.28 5.42
CA PRO A 135 10.41 -6.27 4.48
C PRO A 135 10.89 -5.01 5.20
N SER A 136 11.96 -4.42 4.68
CA SER A 136 12.47 -3.12 5.11
C SER A 136 12.25 -2.12 3.98
N ASN A 137 11.20 -1.31 4.08
CA ASN A 137 10.94 -0.21 3.14
C ASN A 137 10.77 1.11 3.89
N HIS A 138 10.97 2.20 3.17
CA HIS A 138 10.94 3.55 3.73
C HIS A 138 9.51 4.07 3.86
N PHE A 139 9.31 5.06 4.73
CA PHE A 139 8.10 5.87 4.73
C PHE A 139 8.36 7.18 3.99
N ARG A 140 7.37 7.61 3.20
CA ARG A 140 7.40 8.91 2.52
C ARG A 140 6.17 9.71 2.92
N PRO A 141 6.25 10.52 3.99
CA PRO A 141 5.13 11.35 4.39
C PRO A 141 4.85 12.40 3.32
N ILE A 142 3.57 12.69 3.10
CA ILE A 142 3.13 13.86 2.34
C ILE A 142 2.54 14.82 3.34
N ILE A 143 3.13 16.01 3.40
CA ILE A 143 2.70 17.08 4.27
C ILE A 143 2.04 18.12 3.39
N THR A 144 0.77 18.40 3.66
CA THR A 144 0.05 19.53 3.05
C THR A 144 -0.01 20.65 4.05
N LEU A 145 0.51 21.81 3.66
CA LEU A 145 0.44 23.03 4.47
C LEU A 145 -0.84 23.80 4.13
N ASN A 146 -1.40 24.50 5.11
CA ASN A 146 -2.54 25.39 4.88
C ASN A 146 -2.11 26.54 3.94
N SER A 147 -3.06 27.08 3.17
CA SER A 147 -2.76 28.13 2.18
C SER A 147 -2.22 29.44 2.78
N ASN A 148 -2.44 29.68 4.07
CA ASN A 148 -1.90 30.83 4.80
C ASN A 148 -0.50 30.58 5.39
N VAL A 149 0.03 29.36 5.29
CA VAL A 149 1.41 29.05 5.67
C VAL A 149 2.31 29.46 4.52
N LEU A 150 3.13 30.47 4.73
CA LEU A 150 4.11 30.93 3.76
C LEU A 150 5.48 30.38 4.14
N ILE A 151 6.17 29.73 3.21
CA ILE A 151 7.56 29.30 3.44
C ILE A 151 8.49 30.46 3.06
N ASP A 152 9.45 30.79 3.93
CA ASP A 152 10.50 31.73 3.59
C ASP A 152 11.54 31.10 2.66
N ILE A 153 11.27 31.06 1.37
CA ILE A 153 12.19 30.45 0.39
C ILE A 153 13.58 31.09 0.34
N GLU A 154 13.76 32.32 0.86
CA GLU A 154 15.06 33.01 0.84
C GLU A 154 15.96 32.65 2.02
N ASN A 155 15.37 32.39 3.20
CA ASN A 155 16.12 32.12 4.44
C ASN A 155 15.89 30.70 5.01
N SER A 156 15.10 29.88 4.33
CA SER A 156 14.74 28.54 4.80
C SER A 156 15.87 27.52 4.63
N GLY A 157 15.97 26.58 5.58
CA GLY A 157 16.74 25.35 5.39
C GLY A 157 16.03 24.34 4.49
N ASP A 158 16.60 23.15 4.36
CA ASP A 158 16.12 22.07 3.46
C ASP A 158 15.24 21.02 4.15
N GLY A 159 15.05 21.14 5.47
CA GLY A 159 14.28 20.23 6.31
C GLY A 159 14.97 18.92 6.63
N SER A 160 16.27 18.78 6.38
CA SER A 160 17.02 17.55 6.67
C SER A 160 17.27 17.34 8.18
N THR A 161 17.29 18.42 8.97
CA THR A 161 17.32 18.41 10.44
C THR A 161 16.38 19.46 11.04
N ALA A 162 16.21 19.43 12.36
CA ALA A 162 15.41 20.43 13.07
C ALA A 162 16.00 21.85 12.97
N GLU A 163 17.33 21.97 12.99
CA GLU A 163 18.05 23.24 12.83
C GLU A 163 18.00 23.75 11.39
N GLN A 164 17.84 22.84 10.42
CA GLN A 164 17.65 23.16 9.01
C GLN A 164 16.17 23.11 8.59
N ALA A 165 15.24 23.23 9.53
CA ALA A 165 13.81 23.20 9.23
C ALA A 165 13.38 24.34 8.29
N TYR A 166 12.29 24.10 7.56
CA TYR A 166 11.70 25.15 6.74
C TYR A 166 11.18 26.29 7.61
N ILE A 167 11.56 27.53 7.28
CA ILE A 167 11.10 28.72 8.00
C ILE A 167 9.71 29.11 7.50
N ILE A 168 8.77 29.31 8.42
CA ILE A 168 7.40 29.73 8.14
C ILE A 168 7.27 31.24 8.43
N LYS A 169 6.65 31.99 7.50
CA LYS A 169 6.28 33.41 7.62
C LYS A 169 4.84 33.58 8.06
#